data_AF-A0A7X6TWC7-F1
#
_entry.id   AF-A0A7X6TWC7-F1
#
_cell.length_a   1.000
_cell.length_b   1.000
_cell.length_c   1.000
_cell.angle_alpha   90.00
_cell.angle_beta   90.00
_cell.angle_gamma   90.00
#
_symmetry.space_group_name_H-M   'P 1'
#
loop_
_entity.id
_entity.type
_entity.pdbx_description
1 polymer ?
#
loop_
_entity_poly.entity_id
_entity_poly.type
_entity_poly.pdbx_seq_one_letter_code
_entity_poly.pdbx_strand_id
1 'polypeptide(L)'
;PVMPFLDSLKENTIRGNLYVPVVGGNTATTEYEFLTGDSMAFLPSDSVAYQQFIQTENPSLPTTLKESGYRTLAMHPYGEKGWNRDQVYPLLGFDEMFFLNDFKHQAKIRKYVSDHSVYQEMIDLFEQKKAEERLFYFTVTMQNHGGYSTPLGNFRPSVSVVSPDDGYDLTTMEIYLSLMRESDSALKSLIKYFNEIDEKTIILFFGDHQPHDYAIRSLLEQNGYGFTKEEMDQNRRIVPYVLWANYPIEEQEELDISANFLSSLLMETAGLEQSPYGYFLSNLRKTIPVMTPNYYSDHNQRYGYAEASKEHKLLFNEYEMLQYNRLFETARRVDRLFYPAKPKIGLGKE
;
A
#
# COMPACT_ATOMS: atom_id res chain seq x y z
N PRO A 1 -1.01 2.42 24.21
CA PRO A 1 -0.64 2.65 22.79
C PRO A 1 -0.87 1.37 21.99
N VAL A 2 -1.31 1.49 20.73
CA VAL A 2 -1.68 0.33 19.89
C VAL A 2 -0.51 -0.12 19.01
N MET A 3 0.20 0.83 18.39
CA MET A 3 1.38 0.56 17.55
C MET A 3 2.61 1.35 18.04
N PRO A 4 3.06 1.12 19.29
CA PRO A 4 4.13 1.92 19.89
C PRO A 4 5.48 1.83 19.14
N PHE A 5 5.79 0.74 18.45
CA PHE A 5 7.03 0.66 17.67
C PHE A 5 6.94 1.53 16.42
N LEU A 6 5.87 1.41 15.64
CA LEU A 6 5.61 2.28 14.48
C LEU A 6 5.69 3.76 14.85
N ASP A 7 5.02 4.16 15.95
CA ASP A 7 5.01 5.54 16.45
C ASP A 7 6.40 6.05 16.85
N SER A 8 7.28 5.12 17.27
CA SER A 8 8.65 5.42 17.71
C SER A 8 9.66 5.59 16.57
N LEU A 9 9.32 5.18 15.34
CA LEU A 9 10.19 5.35 14.18
C LEU A 9 10.29 6.83 13.80
N LYS A 10 11.51 7.36 13.80
CA LYS A 10 11.83 8.76 13.46
C LYS A 10 13.00 8.81 12.50
N GLU A 11 14.10 8.15 12.86
CA GLU A 11 15.33 8.14 12.09
C GLU A 11 15.19 7.40 10.77
N ASN A 12 15.70 8.00 9.69
CA ASN A 12 15.64 7.49 8.33
C ASN A 12 14.21 7.12 7.90
N THR A 13 13.24 8.00 8.23
CA THR A 13 11.84 7.77 7.88
C THR A 13 11.18 8.90 7.10
N ILE A 14 10.26 8.51 6.21
CA ILE A 14 9.22 9.37 5.63
C ILE A 14 7.87 8.81 6.07
N ARG A 15 6.99 9.64 6.63
CA ARG A 15 5.73 9.19 7.21
C ARG A 15 4.63 10.24 7.16
N GLY A 16 3.39 9.78 7.19
CA GLY A 16 2.21 10.63 7.20
C GLY A 16 0.94 9.81 7.09
N ASN A 17 -0.14 10.46 6.68
CA ASN A 17 -1.38 9.78 6.37
C ASN A 17 -1.40 9.33 4.91
N LEU A 18 -1.77 8.07 4.70
CA LEU A 18 -2.09 7.52 3.39
C LEU A 18 -3.59 7.59 3.16
N TYR A 19 -3.97 8.18 2.04
CA TYR A 19 -5.35 8.30 1.58
C TYR A 19 -5.62 7.17 0.59
N VAL A 20 -6.59 6.32 0.92
CA VAL A 20 -6.90 5.09 0.18
C VAL A 20 -8.30 5.14 -0.44
N PRO A 21 -8.55 4.41 -1.54
CA PRO A 21 -9.82 4.53 -2.27
C PRO A 21 -10.99 3.81 -1.58
N VAL A 22 -10.73 2.97 -0.58
CA VAL A 22 -11.69 2.00 -0.04
C VAL A 22 -11.70 1.98 1.50
N VAL A 23 -12.80 1.45 2.05
CA VAL A 23 -12.99 1.22 3.49
C VAL A 23 -13.61 -0.16 3.69
N GLY A 24 -13.10 -0.91 4.67
CA GLY A 24 -13.69 -2.16 5.15
C GLY A 24 -13.53 -3.38 4.24
N GLY A 25 -12.98 -3.22 3.04
CA GLY A 25 -12.72 -4.31 2.10
C GLY A 25 -12.10 -3.81 0.79
N ASN A 26 -12.05 -4.69 -0.20
CA ASN A 26 -11.51 -4.43 -1.53
C ASN A 26 -10.02 -4.02 -1.53
N THR A 27 -9.20 -4.67 -0.69
CA THR A 27 -7.74 -4.49 -0.61
C THR A 27 -7.07 -4.34 -1.98
N ALA A 28 -7.47 -5.15 -2.97
CA ALA A 28 -6.95 -5.11 -4.34
C ALA A 28 -7.06 -3.74 -5.03
N THR A 29 -7.99 -2.89 -4.60
CA THR A 29 -8.14 -1.53 -5.10
C THR A 29 -6.99 -0.63 -4.63
N THR A 30 -6.57 -0.73 -3.37
CA THR A 30 -5.37 -0.02 -2.87
C THR A 30 -4.09 -0.60 -3.47
N GLU A 31 -4.02 -1.93 -3.64
CA GLU A 31 -2.89 -2.57 -4.33
C GLU A 31 -2.74 -2.04 -5.77
N TYR A 32 -3.86 -1.93 -6.49
CA TYR A 32 -3.88 -1.42 -7.84
C TYR A 32 -3.34 0.02 -7.93
N GLU A 33 -3.84 0.93 -7.09
CA GLU A 33 -3.34 2.31 -7.07
C GLU A 33 -1.85 2.36 -6.74
N PHE A 34 -1.40 1.62 -5.72
CA PHE A 34 0.03 1.59 -5.37
C PHE A 34 0.91 1.06 -6.50
N LEU A 35 0.60 -0.14 -7.01
CA LEU A 35 1.47 -0.82 -7.97
C LEU A 35 1.49 -0.13 -9.32
N THR A 36 0.36 0.40 -9.79
CA THR A 36 0.27 1.00 -11.12
C THR A 36 0.53 2.50 -11.08
N GLY A 37 0.17 3.18 -9.99
CA GLY A 37 0.05 4.63 -9.95
C GLY A 37 -1.15 5.17 -10.74
N ASP A 38 -2.05 4.32 -11.23
CA ASP A 38 -3.37 4.76 -11.69
C ASP A 38 -4.24 5.16 -10.50
N SER A 39 -5.26 5.98 -10.76
CA SER A 39 -6.25 6.37 -9.76
C SER A 39 -7.62 5.76 -10.05
N MET A 40 -8.27 5.28 -9.00
CA MET A 40 -9.65 4.84 -9.03
C MET A 40 -10.64 5.99 -9.24
N ALA A 41 -10.22 7.25 -9.12
CA ALA A 41 -11.06 8.41 -9.38
C ALA A 41 -11.52 8.54 -10.83
N PHE A 42 -10.81 7.90 -11.77
CA PHE A 42 -11.16 7.89 -13.20
C PHE A 42 -11.91 6.62 -13.63
N LEU A 43 -12.18 5.72 -12.69
CA LEU A 43 -12.89 4.48 -12.95
C LEU A 43 -14.30 4.54 -12.37
N PRO A 44 -15.25 3.74 -12.89
CA PRO A 44 -16.59 3.67 -12.32
C PRO A 44 -16.54 3.36 -10.81
N SER A 45 -17.45 3.98 -10.05
CA SER A 45 -17.58 3.70 -8.63
C SER A 45 -17.78 2.20 -8.37
N ASP A 46 -17.21 1.72 -7.26
CA ASP A 46 -17.21 0.31 -6.85
C ASP A 46 -16.47 -0.66 -7.78
N SER A 47 -15.70 -0.15 -8.73
CA SER A 47 -14.84 -1.00 -9.56
C SER A 47 -13.73 -1.69 -8.77
N VAL A 48 -13.41 -2.91 -9.20
CA VAL A 48 -12.21 -3.65 -8.79
C VAL A 48 -11.36 -3.86 -10.03
N ALA A 49 -10.37 -2.99 -10.23
CA ALA A 49 -9.61 -2.90 -11.48
C ALA A 49 -8.95 -4.22 -11.89
N TYR A 50 -8.44 -4.99 -10.94
CA TYR A 50 -7.88 -6.33 -11.16
C TYR A 50 -8.83 -7.28 -11.89
N GLN A 51 -10.12 -7.23 -11.56
CA GLN A 51 -11.11 -8.15 -12.14
C GLN A 51 -11.68 -7.62 -13.45
N GLN A 52 -11.70 -6.30 -13.63
CA GLN A 52 -12.46 -5.65 -14.71
C GLN A 52 -11.58 -5.10 -15.82
N PHE A 53 -10.38 -4.60 -15.51
CA PHE A 53 -9.59 -3.77 -16.43
C PHE A 53 -8.19 -4.32 -16.72
N ILE A 54 -7.60 -5.13 -15.83
CA ILE A 54 -6.29 -5.76 -16.08
C ILE A 54 -6.46 -7.09 -16.79
N GLN A 55 -6.50 -7.04 -18.12
CA GLN A 55 -6.70 -8.21 -19.00
C GLN A 55 -5.47 -8.53 -19.88
N THR A 56 -4.53 -7.60 -19.98
CA THR A 56 -3.29 -7.71 -20.75
C THR A 56 -2.13 -7.16 -19.92
N GLU A 57 -0.89 -7.37 -20.39
CA GLU A 57 0.30 -6.82 -19.73
C GLU A 57 0.10 -5.33 -19.44
N ASN A 58 0.31 -4.92 -18.20
CA ASN A 58 0.09 -3.57 -17.72
C ASN A 58 1.35 -3.11 -16.98
N PRO A 59 2.22 -2.31 -17.64
CA PRO A 59 3.47 -1.87 -17.05
C PRO A 59 3.23 -1.07 -15.77
N SER A 60 3.92 -1.49 -14.72
CA SER A 60 3.69 -1.01 -13.36
C SER A 60 5.00 -1.05 -12.56
N LEU A 61 4.93 -0.81 -11.25
CA LEU A 61 6.10 -0.75 -10.36
C LEU A 61 7.00 -2.00 -10.45
N PRO A 62 6.49 -3.25 -10.41
CA PRO A 62 7.31 -4.44 -10.58
C PRO A 62 8.06 -4.45 -11.93
N THR A 63 7.38 -4.06 -13.01
CA THR A 63 8.01 -3.97 -14.34
C THR A 63 9.19 -2.97 -14.33
N THR A 64 9.00 -1.80 -13.70
CA THR A 64 10.03 -0.75 -13.61
C THR A 64 11.23 -1.20 -12.76
N LEU A 65 10.97 -1.88 -11.64
CA LEU A 65 12.01 -2.42 -10.77
C LEU A 65 12.79 -3.56 -11.45
N LYS A 66 12.10 -4.40 -12.24
CA LYS A 66 12.72 -5.44 -13.04
C LYS A 66 13.69 -4.90 -14.09
N GLU A 67 13.32 -3.82 -14.79
CA GLU A 67 14.23 -3.11 -15.70
C GLU A 67 15.43 -2.49 -14.97
N SER A 68 15.30 -2.24 -13.65
CA SER A 68 16.38 -1.77 -12.78
C SER A 68 17.20 -2.91 -12.13
N GLY A 69 16.97 -4.16 -12.57
CA GLY A 69 17.72 -5.34 -12.12
C GLY A 69 17.21 -5.98 -10.84
N TYR A 70 15.99 -5.67 -10.38
CA TYR A 70 15.36 -6.35 -9.25
C TYR A 70 14.63 -7.61 -9.71
N ARG A 71 14.72 -8.66 -8.90
CA ARG A 71 13.78 -9.79 -8.94
C ARG A 71 12.57 -9.42 -8.11
N THR A 72 11.38 -9.59 -8.67
CA THR A 72 10.13 -9.05 -8.12
C THR A 72 9.20 -10.16 -7.64
N LEU A 73 8.86 -10.11 -6.34
CA LEU A 73 8.09 -11.15 -5.66
C LEU A 73 6.79 -10.56 -5.10
N ALA A 74 5.65 -11.16 -5.42
CA ALA A 74 4.39 -10.89 -4.74
C ALA A 74 4.12 -11.98 -3.69
N MET A 75 3.65 -11.59 -2.51
CA MET A 75 3.42 -12.52 -1.40
C MET A 75 2.06 -12.27 -0.74
N HIS A 76 1.23 -13.30 -0.63
CA HIS A 76 -0.07 -13.20 0.04
C HIS A 76 -0.43 -14.55 0.70
N PRO A 77 -0.45 -14.68 2.03
CA PRO A 77 -0.66 -15.98 2.71
C PRO A 77 -2.14 -16.38 2.74
N TYR A 78 -2.78 -16.36 1.56
CA TYR A 78 -4.16 -16.77 1.33
C TYR A 78 -4.30 -17.41 -0.05
N GLY A 79 -5.52 -17.77 -0.44
CA GLY A 79 -5.79 -18.40 -1.73
C GLY A 79 -5.48 -17.48 -2.91
N GLU A 80 -4.77 -18.03 -3.90
CA GLU A 80 -4.27 -17.33 -5.11
C GLU A 80 -5.34 -16.60 -5.93
N LYS A 81 -6.55 -17.18 -5.99
CA LYS A 81 -7.69 -16.65 -6.76
C LYS A 81 -8.34 -15.44 -6.11
N GLY A 82 -7.99 -15.12 -4.86
CA GLY A 82 -8.50 -13.95 -4.16
C GLY A 82 -8.18 -12.69 -4.96
N TRP A 83 -9.21 -11.98 -5.41
CA TRP A 83 -9.12 -10.80 -6.29
C TRP A 83 -8.44 -11.03 -7.65
N ASN A 84 -8.41 -12.27 -8.16
CA ASN A 84 -7.77 -12.62 -9.44
C ASN A 84 -6.25 -12.37 -9.46
N ARG A 85 -5.59 -12.40 -8.30
CA ARG A 85 -4.15 -12.10 -8.16
C ARG A 85 -3.26 -13.07 -8.94
N ASP A 86 -3.65 -14.34 -9.04
CA ASP A 86 -2.95 -15.36 -9.83
C ASP A 86 -2.85 -15.00 -11.32
N GLN A 87 -3.84 -14.30 -11.86
CA GLN A 87 -3.82 -13.81 -13.24
C GLN A 87 -3.22 -12.41 -13.35
N VAL A 88 -3.49 -11.53 -12.38
CA VAL A 88 -3.12 -10.11 -12.45
C VAL A 88 -1.64 -9.86 -12.15
N TYR A 89 -1.06 -10.51 -11.14
CA TYR A 89 0.34 -10.27 -10.77
C TYR A 89 1.33 -10.57 -11.91
N PRO A 90 1.17 -11.65 -12.71
CA PRO A 90 1.94 -11.81 -13.95
C PRO A 90 1.80 -10.66 -14.93
N LEU A 91 0.58 -10.15 -15.13
CA LEU A 91 0.31 -9.04 -16.04
C LEU A 91 0.90 -7.71 -15.55
N LEU A 92 1.07 -7.53 -14.24
CA LEU A 92 1.79 -6.40 -13.63
C LEU A 92 3.33 -6.58 -13.69
N GLY A 93 3.82 -7.75 -14.10
CA GLY A 93 5.23 -8.01 -14.32
C GLY A 93 6.00 -8.54 -13.11
N PHE A 94 5.32 -9.12 -12.12
CA PHE A 94 6.00 -9.89 -11.07
C PHE A 94 6.69 -11.13 -11.64
N ASP A 95 7.86 -11.46 -11.11
CA ASP A 95 8.60 -12.68 -11.49
C ASP A 95 8.04 -13.92 -10.80
N GLU A 96 7.69 -13.79 -9.51
CA GLU A 96 7.21 -14.89 -8.68
C GLU A 96 6.08 -14.45 -7.76
N MET A 97 5.16 -15.38 -7.49
CA MET A 97 4.05 -15.19 -6.56
C MET A 97 4.03 -16.32 -5.54
N PHE A 98 3.94 -15.95 -4.26
CA PHE A 98 3.84 -16.88 -3.14
C PHE A 98 2.46 -16.74 -2.51
N PHE A 99 1.66 -17.80 -2.60
CA PHE A 99 0.36 -17.92 -1.97
C PHE A 99 0.39 -18.91 -0.80
N LEU A 100 -0.73 -19.09 -0.10
CA LEU A 100 -0.78 -19.84 1.16
C LEU A 100 0.00 -21.17 1.17
N ASN A 101 -0.09 -21.95 0.09
CA ASN A 101 0.55 -23.27 0.02
C ASN A 101 2.07 -23.21 -0.22
N ASP A 102 2.59 -22.06 -0.64
CA ASP A 102 4.01 -21.85 -0.93
C ASP A 102 4.80 -21.42 0.32
N PHE A 103 4.13 -20.91 1.35
CA PHE A 103 4.77 -20.50 2.61
C PHE A 103 5.25 -21.71 3.42
N LYS A 104 6.53 -21.70 3.82
CA LYS A 104 7.10 -22.65 4.78
C LYS A 104 6.63 -22.35 6.20
N HIS A 105 6.50 -21.06 6.52
CA HIS A 105 6.04 -20.59 7.82
C HIS A 105 4.54 -20.29 7.80
N GLN A 106 3.74 -21.03 8.59
CA GLN A 106 2.28 -20.89 8.60
C GLN A 106 1.69 -20.83 10.02
N ALA A 107 2.44 -20.31 11.01
CA ALA A 107 1.89 -20.12 12.35
C ALA A 107 0.71 -19.13 12.27
N LYS A 108 -0.41 -19.46 12.94
CA LYS A 108 -1.66 -18.72 12.81
C LYS A 108 -2.01 -17.95 14.07
N ILE A 109 -2.40 -16.69 13.89
CA ILE A 109 -3.19 -15.95 14.88
C ILE A 109 -4.63 -15.96 14.38
N ARG A 110 -5.56 -16.38 15.23
CA ARG A 110 -6.93 -16.71 14.80
C ARG A 110 -6.88 -17.75 13.66
N LYS A 111 -7.46 -17.44 12.50
CA LYS A 111 -7.55 -18.34 11.34
C LYS A 111 -6.53 -18.02 10.22
N TYR A 112 -5.78 -16.93 10.36
CA TYR A 112 -4.89 -16.43 9.32
C TYR A 112 -3.42 -16.63 9.71
N VAL A 113 -2.55 -16.80 8.71
CA VAL A 113 -1.10 -16.84 8.91
C VAL A 113 -0.67 -15.50 9.53
N SER A 114 0.18 -15.58 10.55
CA SER A 114 0.69 -14.42 11.28
C SER A 114 1.63 -13.58 10.45
N ASP A 115 1.69 -12.28 10.71
CA ASP A 115 2.59 -11.37 10.01
C ASP A 115 4.05 -11.74 10.28
N HIS A 116 4.36 -12.22 11.49
CA HIS A 116 5.69 -12.76 11.82
C HIS A 116 6.08 -13.95 10.93
N SER A 117 5.15 -14.85 10.61
CA SER A 117 5.43 -15.96 9.68
C SER A 117 5.70 -15.46 8.26
N VAL A 118 4.93 -14.47 7.80
CA VAL A 118 5.14 -13.84 6.49
C VAL A 118 6.52 -13.18 6.42
N TYR A 119 6.89 -12.41 7.44
CA TYR A 119 8.18 -11.72 7.50
C TYR A 119 9.36 -12.68 7.65
N GLN A 120 9.18 -13.81 8.34
CA GLN A 120 10.19 -14.86 8.36
C GLN A 120 10.41 -15.47 6.96
N GLU A 121 9.35 -15.69 6.18
CA GLU A 121 9.49 -16.14 4.79
C GLU A 121 10.26 -15.13 3.92
N MET A 122 10.00 -13.83 4.10
CA MET A 122 10.76 -12.77 3.42
C MET A 122 12.25 -12.81 3.78
N ILE A 123 12.57 -12.96 5.07
CA ILE A 123 13.96 -13.09 5.56
C ILE A 123 14.62 -14.33 4.97
N ASP A 124 13.96 -15.49 5.01
CA ASP A 124 14.48 -16.73 4.46
C ASP A 124 14.78 -16.60 2.95
N LEU A 125 13.89 -15.96 2.19
CA LEU A 125 14.09 -15.68 0.76
C LEU A 125 15.26 -14.72 0.52
N PHE A 126 15.40 -13.70 1.37
CA PHE A 126 16.52 -12.76 1.31
C PHE A 126 17.85 -13.47 1.58
N GLU A 127 17.93 -14.33 2.60
CA GLU A 127 19.15 -15.08 2.91
C GLU A 127 19.52 -16.12 1.83
N GLN A 128 18.53 -16.64 1.10
CA GLN A 128 18.73 -17.61 0.01
C GLN A 128 19.10 -16.95 -1.33
N LYS A 129 19.01 -15.63 -1.45
CA LYS A 129 19.30 -14.92 -2.70
C LYS A 129 20.79 -14.96 -3.03
N LYS A 130 21.13 -14.79 -4.30
CA LYS A 130 22.53 -14.63 -4.71
C LYS A 130 23.06 -13.27 -4.24
N ALA A 131 24.35 -13.17 -3.90
CA ALA A 131 24.92 -11.94 -3.34
C ALA A 131 24.57 -10.66 -4.11
N GLU A 132 24.64 -10.69 -5.44
CA GLU A 132 24.36 -9.53 -6.31
C GLU A 132 22.88 -9.36 -6.70
N GLU A 133 22.00 -10.28 -6.28
CA GLU A 133 20.56 -10.23 -6.60
C GLU A 133 19.87 -9.19 -5.71
N ARG A 134 19.09 -8.30 -6.31
CA ARG A 134 18.26 -7.32 -5.60
C ARG A 134 16.82 -7.80 -5.58
N LEU A 135 16.16 -7.69 -4.43
CA LEU A 135 14.79 -8.17 -4.26
C LEU A 135 13.81 -7.02 -4.06
N PHE A 136 12.66 -7.13 -4.70
CA PHE A 136 11.49 -6.33 -4.39
C PHE A 136 10.37 -7.27 -3.92
N TYR A 137 9.84 -7.00 -2.74
CA TYR A 137 8.68 -7.71 -2.20
C TYR A 137 7.46 -6.80 -2.21
N PHE A 138 6.36 -7.29 -2.78
CA PHE A 138 5.03 -6.74 -2.54
C PHE A 138 4.22 -7.73 -1.71
N THR A 139 4.01 -7.42 -0.43
CA THR A 139 3.47 -8.37 0.53
C THR A 139 2.14 -7.90 1.10
N VAL A 140 1.09 -8.68 0.90
CA VAL A 140 -0.27 -8.43 1.39
C VAL A 140 -0.57 -9.38 2.54
N THR A 141 -0.47 -8.88 3.78
CA THR A 141 -0.72 -9.67 5.01
C THR A 141 -2.20 -10.04 5.20
N MET A 142 -2.48 -11.02 6.06
CA MET A 142 -3.86 -11.47 6.35
C MET A 142 -4.23 -11.52 7.84
N GLN A 143 -3.28 -11.43 8.76
CA GLN A 143 -3.50 -11.61 10.20
C GLN A 143 -4.67 -10.78 10.75
N ASN A 144 -4.75 -9.53 10.28
CA ASN A 144 -5.70 -8.54 10.75
C ASN A 144 -7.02 -8.55 9.95
N HIS A 145 -7.22 -9.46 9.01
CA HIS A 145 -8.45 -9.49 8.21
C HIS A 145 -9.70 -9.72 9.10
N GLY A 146 -10.85 -9.19 8.68
CA GLY A 146 -12.08 -9.12 9.48
C GLY A 146 -12.67 -10.45 9.98
N GLY A 147 -13.79 -10.36 10.70
CA GLY A 147 -14.40 -11.46 11.45
C GLY A 147 -13.96 -11.46 12.91
N TYR A 148 -14.00 -10.28 13.54
CA TYR A 148 -13.56 -10.08 14.92
C TYR A 148 -14.61 -10.51 15.96
N SER A 149 -15.87 -10.66 15.57
CA SER A 149 -16.96 -11.09 16.45
C SER A 149 -16.89 -12.58 16.85
N THR A 150 -16.04 -13.38 16.20
CA THR A 150 -15.88 -14.80 16.49
C THR A 150 -14.62 -15.03 17.34
N PRO A 151 -14.74 -15.35 18.63
CA PRO A 151 -13.59 -15.67 19.45
C PRO A 151 -12.95 -16.98 18.96
N LEU A 152 -11.63 -16.96 18.80
CA LEU A 152 -10.83 -18.13 18.45
C LEU A 152 -9.83 -18.37 19.56
N GLY A 153 -9.84 -19.58 20.13
CA GLY A 153 -9.14 -19.89 21.38
C GLY A 153 -7.61 -19.77 21.35
N ASN A 154 -7.01 -19.57 20.17
CA ASN A 154 -5.57 -19.34 19.98
C ASN A 154 -5.16 -17.86 20.02
N PHE A 155 -6.08 -16.94 20.31
CA PHE A 155 -5.77 -15.51 20.46
C PHE A 155 -6.50 -14.92 21.65
N ARG A 156 -5.77 -14.15 22.47
CA ARG A 156 -6.35 -13.40 23.59
C ARG A 156 -6.08 -11.91 23.37
N PRO A 157 -7.13 -11.06 23.36
CA PRO A 157 -6.95 -9.62 23.30
C PRO A 157 -6.04 -9.15 24.43
N SER A 158 -5.18 -8.20 24.07
CA SER A 158 -4.08 -7.74 24.89
C SER A 158 -4.10 -6.20 25.03
N VAL A 159 -4.95 -5.53 24.26
CA VAL A 159 -5.38 -4.13 24.39
C VAL A 159 -6.80 -4.12 24.95
N SER A 160 -7.02 -3.28 25.97
CA SER A 160 -8.36 -2.99 26.50
C SER A 160 -8.74 -1.55 26.19
N VAL A 161 -10.01 -1.31 25.87
CA VAL A 161 -10.54 0.03 25.62
C VAL A 161 -11.34 0.50 26.81
N VAL A 162 -11.09 1.73 27.26
CA VAL A 162 -11.87 2.37 28.32
C VAL A 162 -12.90 3.26 27.67
N SER A 163 -14.17 2.98 27.92
CA SER A 163 -15.30 3.81 27.48
C SER A 163 -15.90 4.56 28.68
N PRO A 164 -16.32 5.83 28.52
CA PRO A 164 -17.06 6.55 29.56
C PRO A 164 -18.49 6.02 29.76
N ASP A 165 -19.00 5.22 28.80
CA ASP A 165 -20.31 4.58 28.82
C ASP A 165 -20.14 3.05 28.80
N ASP A 166 -20.80 2.35 29.73
CA ASP A 166 -20.76 0.89 29.90
C ASP A 166 -21.70 0.13 28.94
N GLY A 167 -22.49 0.84 28.13
CA GLY A 167 -23.41 0.27 27.14
C GLY A 167 -22.76 -0.26 25.86
N TYR A 168 -21.45 -0.10 25.67
CA TYR A 168 -20.75 -0.50 24.45
C TYR A 168 -20.12 -1.90 24.53
N ASP A 169 -20.41 -2.75 23.54
CA ASP A 169 -19.62 -3.96 23.31
C ASP A 169 -18.27 -3.59 22.65
N LEU A 170 -17.23 -3.54 23.46
CA LEU A 170 -15.87 -3.19 23.03
C LEU A 170 -15.07 -4.41 22.53
N THR A 171 -15.60 -5.62 22.66
CA THR A 171 -14.88 -6.88 22.40
C THR A 171 -14.29 -6.91 20.99
N THR A 172 -15.09 -6.52 20.00
CA THR A 172 -14.71 -6.51 18.58
C THR A 172 -13.57 -5.52 18.33
N MET A 173 -13.61 -4.35 18.96
CA MET A 173 -12.59 -3.31 18.86
C MET A 173 -11.31 -3.72 19.59
N GLU A 174 -11.41 -4.27 20.80
CA GLU A 174 -10.27 -4.78 21.56
C GLU A 174 -9.53 -5.88 20.80
N ILE A 175 -10.26 -6.78 20.13
CA ILE A 175 -9.67 -7.79 19.23
C ILE A 175 -8.92 -7.11 18.09
N TYR A 176 -9.54 -6.15 17.39
CA TYR A 176 -8.91 -5.43 16.27
C TYR A 176 -7.63 -4.70 16.70
N LEU A 177 -7.69 -3.90 17.77
CA LEU A 177 -6.54 -3.15 18.28
C LEU A 177 -5.44 -4.08 18.82
N SER A 178 -5.80 -5.21 19.41
CA SER A 178 -4.82 -6.20 19.85
C SER A 178 -4.09 -6.85 18.67
N LEU A 179 -4.78 -7.11 17.57
CA LEU A 179 -4.17 -7.64 16.35
C LEU A 179 -3.22 -6.62 15.70
N MET A 180 -3.58 -5.33 15.68
CA MET A 180 -2.67 -4.27 15.26
C MET A 180 -1.38 -4.26 16.08
N ARG A 181 -1.47 -4.51 17.39
CA ARG A 181 -0.30 -4.60 18.27
C ARG A 181 0.59 -5.81 17.96
N GLU A 182 0.01 -6.93 17.53
CA GLU A 182 0.78 -8.09 17.04
C GLU A 182 1.52 -7.74 15.74
N SER A 183 0.88 -7.03 14.81
CA SER A 183 1.52 -6.55 13.58
C SER A 183 2.65 -5.56 13.85
N ASP A 184 2.46 -4.65 14.81
CA ASP A 184 3.51 -3.71 15.27
C ASP A 184 4.75 -4.46 15.80
N SER A 185 4.54 -5.51 16.58
CA SER A 185 5.63 -6.38 17.06
C SER A 185 6.30 -7.18 15.94
N ALA A 186 5.54 -7.63 14.94
CA ALA A 186 6.09 -8.31 13.77
C ALA A 186 6.94 -7.34 12.92
N LEU A 187 6.45 -6.12 12.67
CA LEU A 187 7.17 -5.08 11.95
C LEU A 187 8.47 -4.71 12.68
N LYS A 188 8.45 -4.61 14.01
CA LYS A 188 9.65 -4.42 14.83
C LYS A 188 10.71 -5.49 14.58
N SER A 189 10.29 -6.74 14.46
CA SER A 189 11.20 -7.87 14.22
C SER A 189 11.81 -7.79 12.82
N LEU A 190 11.00 -7.46 11.81
CA LEU A 190 11.43 -7.26 10.43
C LEU A 190 12.44 -6.11 10.30
N ILE A 191 12.11 -4.93 10.82
CA ILE A 191 13.01 -3.76 10.79
C ILE A 191 14.29 -4.06 11.55
N LYS A 192 14.21 -4.67 12.74
CA LYS A 192 15.40 -5.05 13.51
C LYS A 192 16.33 -5.96 12.71
N TYR A 193 15.79 -6.91 11.96
CA TYR A 193 16.61 -7.77 11.11
C TYR A 193 17.31 -6.95 10.02
N PHE A 194 16.57 -6.20 9.21
CA PHE A 194 17.14 -5.44 8.09
C PHE A 194 18.02 -4.26 8.50
N ASN A 195 17.91 -3.78 9.75
CA ASN A 195 18.81 -2.76 10.30
C ASN A 195 20.25 -3.27 10.48
N GLU A 196 20.42 -4.58 10.68
CA GLU A 196 21.74 -5.21 10.85
C GLU A 196 22.32 -5.72 9.51
N ILE A 197 21.63 -5.48 8.40
CA ILE A 197 22.04 -5.91 7.06
C ILE A 197 22.75 -4.76 6.34
N ASP A 198 23.94 -5.01 5.80
CA ASP A 198 24.73 -4.02 5.05
C ASP A 198 24.07 -3.61 3.71
N GLU A 199 23.24 -4.48 3.14
CA GLU A 199 22.52 -4.19 1.91
C GLU A 199 21.46 -3.10 2.14
N LYS A 200 21.52 -2.05 1.33
CA LYS A 200 20.57 -0.94 1.37
C LYS A 200 19.15 -1.45 1.20
N THR A 201 18.33 -1.24 2.22
CA THR A 201 16.96 -1.72 2.31
C THR A 201 16.02 -0.57 2.62
N ILE A 202 14.89 -0.52 1.91
CA ILE A 202 13.72 0.29 2.26
C ILE A 202 12.58 -0.66 2.63
N ILE A 203 11.90 -0.37 3.74
CA ILE A 203 10.63 -0.99 4.12
C ILE A 203 9.56 0.09 4.07
N LEU A 204 8.63 -0.04 3.13
CA LEU A 204 7.41 0.76 3.05
C LEU A 204 6.25 -0.05 3.65
N PHE A 205 5.77 0.36 4.82
CA PHE A 205 4.67 -0.26 5.53
C PHE A 205 3.46 0.67 5.55
N PHE A 206 2.30 0.20 5.11
CA PHE A 206 1.08 1.01 5.03
C PHE A 206 -0.18 0.16 5.20
N GLY A 207 -1.25 0.80 5.66
CA GLY A 207 -2.58 0.17 5.68
C GLY A 207 -3.22 0.17 4.29
N ASP A 208 -3.98 -0.88 3.96
CA ASP A 208 -4.78 -0.92 2.73
C ASP A 208 -6.12 -0.19 2.88
N HIS A 209 -6.74 -0.33 4.05
CA HIS A 209 -7.94 0.39 4.47
C HIS A 209 -8.22 0.24 5.97
N GLN A 210 -9.05 1.13 6.53
CA GLN A 210 -9.64 0.90 7.86
C GLN A 210 -10.62 -0.30 7.84
N PRO A 211 -10.86 -1.00 8.97
CA PRO A 211 -11.81 -2.11 9.00
C PRO A 211 -13.25 -1.62 8.78
N HIS A 212 -14.17 -2.57 8.52
CA HIS A 212 -15.59 -2.25 8.46
C HIS A 212 -16.09 -1.65 9.78
N ASP A 213 -17.04 -0.73 9.70
CA ASP A 213 -17.59 0.07 10.79
C ASP A 213 -17.99 -0.72 12.04
N TYR A 214 -18.49 -1.95 11.89
CA TYR A 214 -18.86 -2.79 13.05
C TYR A 214 -17.66 -3.04 13.97
N ALA A 215 -16.43 -3.03 13.45
CA ALA A 215 -15.21 -3.27 14.21
C ALA A 215 -14.83 -2.11 15.14
N ILE A 216 -15.27 -0.90 14.79
CA ILE A 216 -14.89 0.34 15.46
C ILE A 216 -16.12 1.20 15.80
N ARG A 217 -17.32 0.61 15.83
CA ARG A 217 -18.58 1.34 15.94
C ARG A 217 -18.60 2.26 17.16
N SER A 218 -18.17 1.77 18.31
CA SER A 218 -18.09 2.55 19.55
C SER A 218 -17.20 3.78 19.39
N LEU A 219 -16.07 3.65 18.68
CA LEU A 219 -15.19 4.77 18.39
C LEU A 219 -15.83 5.77 17.42
N LEU A 220 -16.56 5.31 16.40
CA LEU A 220 -17.26 6.19 15.46
C LEU A 220 -18.38 6.98 16.14
N GLU A 221 -19.12 6.36 17.06
CA GLU A 221 -20.16 7.05 17.83
C GLU A 221 -19.56 8.06 18.81
N GLN A 222 -18.41 7.76 19.43
CA GLN A 222 -17.69 8.69 20.30
C GLN A 222 -17.01 9.84 19.53
N ASN A 223 -16.35 9.54 18.41
CA ASN A 223 -15.67 10.51 17.56
C ASN A 223 -16.64 11.32 16.68
N GLY A 224 -17.89 10.88 16.54
CA GLY A 224 -18.92 11.52 15.73
C GLY A 224 -19.36 12.90 16.24
N TYR A 225 -18.86 13.36 17.39
CA TYR A 225 -19.06 14.72 17.86
C TYR A 225 -18.26 15.72 17.01
N GLY A 226 -18.96 16.43 16.14
CA GLY A 226 -18.45 17.62 15.44
C GLY A 226 -18.09 17.43 13.97
N PHE A 227 -18.15 16.21 13.43
CA PHE A 227 -17.95 15.95 12.00
C PHE A 227 -19.27 15.75 11.25
N THR A 228 -19.33 16.25 10.02
CA THR A 228 -20.36 15.89 9.04
C THR A 228 -20.20 14.43 8.59
N LYS A 229 -21.26 13.86 8.00
CA LYS A 229 -21.22 12.51 7.42
C LYS A 229 -20.13 12.39 6.35
N GLU A 230 -19.92 13.44 5.56
CA GLU A 230 -18.90 13.49 4.54
C GLU A 230 -17.50 13.46 5.15
N GLU A 231 -17.20 14.33 6.12
CA GLU A 231 -15.91 14.33 6.81
C GLU A 231 -15.62 12.98 7.49
N MET A 232 -16.64 12.35 8.08
CA MET A 232 -16.50 11.00 8.62
C MET A 232 -16.11 10.00 7.51
N ASP A 233 -16.81 9.97 6.38
CA ASP A 233 -16.47 9.06 5.27
C ASP A 233 -15.05 9.29 4.71
N GLN A 234 -14.65 10.56 4.59
CA GLN A 234 -13.32 10.94 4.14
C GLN A 234 -12.25 10.51 5.14
N ASN A 235 -12.46 10.72 6.45
CA ASN A 235 -11.52 10.32 7.50
C ASN A 235 -11.37 8.80 7.63
N ARG A 236 -12.38 8.03 7.22
CA ARG A 236 -12.33 6.56 7.20
C ARG A 236 -11.43 5.99 6.11
N ARG A 237 -11.08 6.80 5.12
CA ARG A 237 -10.15 6.48 4.02
C ARG A 237 -8.71 6.87 4.32
N ILE A 238 -8.42 7.14 5.58
CA ILE A 238 -7.08 7.53 6.02
C ILE A 238 -6.50 6.41 6.86
N VAL A 239 -5.30 5.97 6.49
CA VAL A 239 -4.52 4.92 7.16
C VAL A 239 -3.08 5.40 7.31
N PRO A 240 -2.32 4.90 8.30
CA PRO A 240 -0.93 5.30 8.46
C PRO A 240 -0.05 4.66 7.38
N TYR A 241 1.05 5.34 7.04
CA TYR A 241 2.19 4.71 6.38
C TYR A 241 3.52 5.19 6.98
N VAL A 242 4.54 4.36 6.84
CA VAL A 242 5.94 4.71 7.09
C VAL A 242 6.81 4.08 6.01
N LEU A 243 7.71 4.87 5.46
CA LEU A 243 8.86 4.40 4.70
C LEU A 243 10.06 4.52 5.62
N TRP A 244 10.73 3.41 5.90
CA TRP A 244 11.96 3.37 6.69
C TRP A 244 13.11 2.84 5.82
N ALA A 245 14.32 3.36 6.03
CA ALA A 245 15.53 2.87 5.37
C ALA A 245 16.62 2.52 6.40
N ASN A 246 17.43 1.49 6.11
CA ASN A 246 18.63 1.17 6.91
C ASN A 246 19.86 2.03 6.52
N TYR A 247 19.66 3.07 5.73
CA TYR A 247 20.67 4.02 5.30
C TYR A 247 20.12 5.46 5.38
N PRO A 248 21.00 6.49 5.44
CA PRO A 248 20.56 7.87 5.50
C PRO A 248 19.66 8.26 4.32
N ILE A 249 18.47 8.79 4.63
CA ILE A 249 17.53 9.39 3.68
C ILE A 249 17.10 10.78 4.18
N GLU A 250 16.48 11.57 3.31
CA GLU A 250 15.82 12.82 3.74
C GLU A 250 14.55 12.50 4.51
N GLU A 251 14.56 12.78 5.81
CA GLU A 251 13.43 12.53 6.71
C GLU A 251 12.29 13.52 6.46
N GLN A 252 11.06 13.02 6.46
CA GLN A 252 9.87 13.85 6.35
C GLN A 252 8.77 13.35 7.28
N GLU A 253 8.16 14.28 8.02
CA GLU A 253 6.99 14.02 8.85
C GLU A 253 5.76 14.70 8.27
N GLU A 254 4.57 14.17 8.58
CA GLU A 254 3.28 14.73 8.16
C GLU A 254 3.14 14.86 6.63
N LEU A 255 3.79 13.97 5.87
CA LEU A 255 3.66 13.91 4.42
C LEU A 255 2.40 13.13 4.04
N ASP A 256 1.28 13.82 3.99
CA ASP A 256 -0.01 13.27 3.55
C ASP A 256 0.01 12.98 2.03
N ILE A 257 -0.38 11.77 1.63
CA ILE A 257 -0.30 11.31 0.24
C ILE A 257 -1.42 10.29 -0.07
N SER A 258 -1.87 10.18 -1.32
CA SER A 258 -2.74 9.07 -1.75
C SER A 258 -1.98 7.87 -2.35
N ALA A 259 -2.58 6.68 -2.29
CA ALA A 259 -1.95 5.42 -2.69
C ALA A 259 -1.39 5.42 -4.13
N ASN A 260 -2.06 6.12 -5.06
CA ASN A 260 -1.62 6.26 -6.45
C ASN A 260 -0.30 7.02 -6.63
N PHE A 261 0.16 7.78 -5.64
CA PHE A 261 1.46 8.47 -5.67
C PHE A 261 2.53 7.78 -4.82
N LEU A 262 2.17 6.74 -4.06
CA LEU A 262 3.06 6.16 -3.06
C LEU A 262 4.23 5.38 -3.70
N SER A 263 4.03 4.75 -4.85
CA SER A 263 5.11 4.08 -5.59
C SER A 263 6.13 5.05 -6.18
N SER A 264 5.72 6.25 -6.61
CA SER A 264 6.68 7.26 -7.07
C SER A 264 7.52 7.81 -5.92
N LEU A 265 6.92 8.04 -4.75
CA LEU A 265 7.65 8.40 -3.52
C LEU A 265 8.70 7.32 -3.16
N LEU A 266 8.32 6.04 -3.24
CA LEU A 266 9.25 4.92 -3.00
C LEU A 266 10.43 4.96 -3.97
N MET A 267 10.17 5.13 -5.26
CA MET A 267 11.22 5.17 -6.30
C MET A 267 12.15 6.38 -6.14
N GLU A 268 11.60 7.57 -5.84
CA GLU A 268 12.38 8.77 -5.55
C GLU A 268 13.29 8.57 -4.33
N THR A 269 12.74 8.03 -3.25
CA THR A 269 13.50 7.80 -2.00
C THR A 269 14.60 6.76 -2.20
N ALA A 270 14.34 5.73 -3.02
CA ALA A 270 15.32 4.72 -3.38
C ALA A 270 16.40 5.24 -4.36
N GLY A 271 16.22 6.43 -4.94
CA GLY A 271 17.09 6.96 -5.99
C GLY A 271 17.06 6.15 -7.28
N LEU A 272 15.94 5.49 -7.58
CA LEU A 272 15.76 4.65 -8.77
C LEU A 272 15.14 5.44 -9.93
N GLU A 273 15.54 5.09 -11.15
CA GLU A 273 14.99 5.70 -12.36
C GLU A 273 13.50 5.35 -12.50
N GLN A 274 12.68 6.35 -12.84
CA GLN A 274 11.25 6.17 -13.05
C GLN A 274 10.91 6.14 -14.55
N SER A 275 9.71 5.64 -14.88
CA SER A 275 9.12 5.91 -16.19
C SER A 275 8.72 7.39 -16.32
N PRO A 276 8.55 7.92 -17.54
CA PRO A 276 7.99 9.26 -17.72
C PRO A 276 6.65 9.48 -17.00
N TYR A 277 5.83 8.44 -16.91
CA TYR A 277 4.59 8.44 -16.13
C TYR A 277 4.86 8.54 -14.62
N GLY A 278 5.85 7.82 -14.08
CA GLY A 278 6.26 7.97 -12.67
C GLY A 278 6.76 9.39 -12.35
N TYR A 279 7.53 10.01 -13.26
CA TYR A 279 7.92 11.42 -13.13
C TYR A 279 6.74 12.39 -13.22
N PHE A 280 5.75 12.10 -14.07
CA PHE A 280 4.50 12.85 -14.11
C PHE A 280 3.79 12.79 -12.74
N LEU A 281 3.62 11.60 -12.17
CA LEU A 281 3.01 11.41 -10.84
C LEU A 281 3.78 12.14 -9.74
N SER A 282 5.11 12.05 -9.76
CA SER A 282 6.01 12.75 -8.83
C SER A 282 5.83 14.27 -8.88
N ASN A 283 5.65 14.83 -10.08
CA ASN A 283 5.42 16.27 -10.25
C ASN A 283 3.97 16.66 -9.88
N LEU A 284 2.98 15.85 -10.26
CA LEU A 284 1.58 16.10 -9.91
C LEU A 284 1.38 16.15 -8.39
N ARG A 285 1.98 15.21 -7.65
CA ARG A 285 1.93 15.12 -6.18
C ARG A 285 2.35 16.42 -5.48
N LYS A 286 3.29 17.19 -6.05
CA LYS A 286 3.74 18.47 -5.48
C LYS A 286 2.60 19.49 -5.42
N THR A 287 1.66 19.43 -6.35
CA THR A 287 0.49 20.31 -6.41
C THR A 287 -0.74 19.67 -5.79
N ILE A 288 -0.98 18.38 -6.08
CA ILE A 288 -2.15 17.61 -5.63
C ILE A 288 -1.65 16.33 -4.97
N PRO A 289 -1.25 16.38 -3.68
CA PRO A 289 -0.68 15.23 -2.97
C PRO A 289 -1.68 14.10 -2.71
N VAL A 290 -2.97 14.42 -2.66
CA VAL A 290 -4.03 13.48 -2.34
C VAL A 290 -5.09 13.51 -3.43
N MET A 291 -5.38 12.34 -3.98
CA MET A 291 -6.45 12.11 -4.93
C MET A 291 -7.13 10.77 -4.63
N THR A 292 -8.43 10.80 -4.31
CA THR A 292 -9.26 9.63 -4.00
C THR A 292 -10.50 9.66 -4.88
N PRO A 293 -11.29 8.58 -5.01
CA PRO A 293 -12.50 8.62 -5.84
C PRO A 293 -13.52 9.71 -5.49
N ASN A 294 -13.50 10.20 -4.25
CA ASN A 294 -14.53 11.13 -3.75
C ASN A 294 -14.04 12.58 -3.67
N TYR A 295 -12.74 12.80 -3.46
CA TYR A 295 -12.16 14.13 -3.24
C TYR A 295 -10.66 14.15 -3.54
N TYR A 296 -10.12 15.35 -3.68
CA TYR A 296 -8.69 15.61 -3.77
C TYR A 296 -8.26 16.71 -2.78
N SER A 297 -6.96 16.87 -2.53
CA SER A 297 -6.40 17.95 -1.71
C SER A 297 -5.16 18.55 -2.36
N ASP A 298 -4.95 19.86 -2.17
CA ASP A 298 -3.81 20.65 -2.68
C ASP A 298 -2.91 21.21 -1.55
N HIS A 299 -2.78 20.45 -0.45
CA HIS A 299 -2.14 20.82 0.83
C HIS A 299 -2.94 21.77 1.74
N ASN A 300 -3.93 22.51 1.23
CA ASN A 300 -4.67 23.47 2.06
C ASN A 300 -5.89 22.83 2.73
N GLN A 301 -6.75 22.23 1.91
CA GLN A 301 -8.00 21.60 2.34
C GLN A 301 -8.41 20.51 1.34
N ARG A 302 -9.52 19.83 1.64
CA ARG A 302 -10.13 18.84 0.74
C ARG A 302 -11.18 19.52 -0.14
N TYR A 303 -11.24 19.11 -1.40
CA TYR A 303 -12.15 19.66 -2.40
C TYR A 303 -12.91 18.55 -3.10
N GLY A 304 -14.18 18.82 -3.44
CA GLY A 304 -14.89 18.02 -4.42
C GLY A 304 -14.36 18.28 -5.84
N TYR A 305 -14.35 17.26 -6.69
CA TYR A 305 -13.91 17.41 -8.09
C TYR A 305 -14.70 18.45 -8.89
N ALA A 306 -15.99 18.64 -8.57
CA ALA A 306 -16.82 19.66 -9.21
C ALA A 306 -16.29 21.09 -8.99
N GLU A 307 -15.71 21.33 -7.82
CA GLU A 307 -15.20 22.62 -7.35
C GLU A 307 -13.77 22.89 -7.84
N ALA A 308 -13.17 21.95 -8.56
CA ALA A 308 -11.79 22.09 -9.00
C ALA A 308 -11.56 23.31 -9.89
N SER A 309 -10.44 23.97 -9.64
CA SER A 309 -9.94 25.09 -10.44
C SER A 309 -9.73 24.65 -11.89
N LYS A 310 -9.67 25.62 -12.82
CA LYS A 310 -9.38 25.31 -14.22
C LYS A 310 -8.01 24.61 -14.37
N GLU A 311 -7.04 24.98 -13.56
CA GLU A 311 -5.70 24.39 -13.55
C GLU A 311 -5.74 22.94 -13.08
N HIS A 312 -6.39 22.65 -11.94
CA HIS A 312 -6.53 21.28 -11.44
C HIS A 312 -7.29 20.39 -12.44
N LYS A 313 -8.35 20.91 -13.08
CA LYS A 313 -9.08 20.18 -14.13
C LYS A 313 -8.21 19.79 -15.33
N LEU A 314 -7.25 20.63 -15.71
CA LEU A 314 -6.30 20.30 -16.77
C LEU A 314 -5.35 19.18 -16.35
N LEU A 315 -4.85 19.22 -15.11
CA LEU A 315 -4.00 18.17 -14.54
C LEU A 315 -4.73 16.83 -14.44
N PHE A 316 -5.99 16.84 -13.98
CA PHE A 316 -6.82 15.63 -13.93
C PHE A 316 -7.05 15.04 -15.31
N ASN A 317 -7.36 15.89 -16.31
CA ASN A 317 -7.55 15.43 -17.68
C ASN A 317 -6.26 14.84 -18.28
N GLU A 318 -5.09 15.43 -17.99
CA GLU A 318 -3.81 14.86 -18.43
C GLU A 318 -3.57 13.49 -17.79
N TYR A 319 -3.80 13.36 -16.49
CA TYR A 319 -3.66 12.10 -15.76
C TYR A 319 -4.64 11.03 -16.29
N GLU A 320 -5.91 11.39 -16.47
CA GLU A 320 -6.94 10.51 -17.01
C GLU A 320 -6.59 10.02 -18.42
N MET A 321 -6.08 10.89 -19.30
CA MET A 321 -5.62 10.48 -20.64
C MET A 321 -4.47 9.47 -20.58
N LEU A 322 -3.51 9.65 -19.68
CA LEU A 322 -2.38 8.73 -19.51
C LEU A 322 -2.87 7.37 -19.00
N GLN A 323 -3.73 7.36 -17.97
CA GLN A 323 -4.34 6.15 -17.44
C GLN A 323 -5.20 5.43 -18.49
N TYR A 324 -6.01 6.19 -19.24
CA TYR A 324 -6.83 5.65 -20.32
C TYR A 324 -5.96 4.98 -21.39
N ASN A 325 -4.86 5.62 -21.80
CA ASN A 325 -3.94 5.04 -22.77
C ASN A 325 -3.30 3.74 -22.26
N ARG A 326 -3.00 3.66 -20.96
CA ARG A 326 -2.45 2.44 -20.35
C ARG A 326 -3.46 1.29 -20.31
N LEU A 327 -4.69 1.56 -19.86
CA LEU A 327 -5.69 0.53 -19.57
C LEU A 327 -6.45 0.07 -20.82
N PHE A 328 -6.85 0.99 -21.68
CA PHE A 328 -7.88 0.71 -22.70
C PHE A 328 -7.36 0.73 -24.14
N GLU A 329 -6.22 1.37 -24.39
CA GLU A 329 -5.62 1.47 -25.72
C GLU A 329 -4.51 0.44 -25.94
N THR A 330 -4.67 -0.83 -25.53
CA THR A 330 -3.57 -1.84 -25.60
C THR A 330 -2.86 -1.91 -26.96
N ALA A 331 -3.58 -1.78 -28.08
CA ALA A 331 -3.00 -1.79 -29.43
C ALA A 331 -2.29 -0.48 -29.84
N ARG A 332 -2.53 0.62 -29.12
CA ARG A 332 -2.00 1.96 -29.38
C ARG A 332 -1.35 2.57 -28.13
N ARG A 333 -1.03 1.75 -27.13
CA ARG A 333 -0.43 2.21 -25.88
C ARG A 333 0.94 2.79 -26.20
N VAL A 334 1.22 3.96 -25.64
CA VAL A 334 2.48 4.65 -25.84
C VAL A 334 3.46 4.13 -24.79
N ASP A 335 3.98 2.91 -24.99
CA ASP A 335 4.81 2.17 -24.01
C ASP A 335 5.96 2.99 -23.44
N ARG A 336 6.62 3.82 -24.24
CA ARG A 336 7.72 4.69 -23.77
C ARG A 336 7.35 5.61 -22.59
N LEU A 337 6.06 5.83 -22.31
CA LEU A 337 5.61 6.59 -21.15
C LEU A 337 5.62 5.75 -19.86
N PHE A 338 5.47 4.43 -19.95
CA PHE A 338 5.24 3.55 -18.81
C PHE A 338 6.44 2.64 -18.47
N TYR A 339 7.48 2.65 -19.30
CA TYR A 339 8.76 2.00 -19.00
C TYR A 339 9.84 3.06 -18.72
N PRO A 340 10.82 2.77 -17.84
CA PRO A 340 11.99 3.63 -17.70
C PRO A 340 12.77 3.67 -19.03
N ALA A 341 13.48 4.78 -19.27
CA ALA A 341 14.36 4.83 -20.43
C ALA A 341 15.43 3.74 -20.27
N LYS A 342 15.51 2.82 -21.25
CA LYS A 342 16.55 1.78 -21.21
C LYS A 342 17.91 2.46 -21.02
N PRO A 343 18.73 2.04 -20.04
CA PRO A 343 20.07 2.58 -19.92
C PRO A 343 20.72 2.42 -21.29
N LYS A 344 21.34 3.48 -21.80
CA LYS A 344 22.19 3.36 -22.98
C LYS A 344 23.26 2.35 -22.60
N ILE A 345 23.08 1.10 -23.03
CA ILE A 345 24.14 0.10 -22.97
C ILE A 345 25.27 0.75 -23.76
N GLY A 346 26.33 1.15 -23.04
CA GLY A 346 27.51 1.71 -23.65
C GLY A 346 28.06 0.66 -24.62
N LEU A 347 27.74 0.81 -25.90
CA LEU A 347 28.59 0.28 -26.96
C LEU A 347 29.91 1.02 -26.83
N GLY A 348 30.91 0.35 -26.28
CA GLY A 348 32.32 0.75 -26.38
C GLY A 348 33.05 0.90 -25.04
N LYS A 349 33.97 -0.03 -24.77
CA LYS A 349 35.34 0.20 -25.22
C LYS A 349 35.83 -1.02 -26.00
N GLU A 350 36.50 -0.70 -27.09
CA GLU A 350 37.13 -1.60 -28.09
C GLU A 350 38.09 -2.61 -27.49
#